data_AF-A0A9N9VFZ8-F1
#
_entry.id   AF-A0A9N9VFZ8-F1
#
_cell.length_a   1.000
_cell.length_b   1.000
_cell.length_c   1.000
_cell.angle_alpha   90.00
_cell.angle_beta   90.00
_cell.angle_gamma   90.00
#
_symmetry.space_group_name_H-M   'P 1'
#
loop_
_entity.id
_entity.type
_entity.pdbx_description
1 polymer ?
#
loop_
_entity_poly.entity_id
_entity_poly.type
_entity_poly.pdbx_seq_one_letter_code
_entity_poly.pdbx_strand_id
1 'polypeptide(L)'
;MSILHLVPVVTTTTTSVLANDQRLFLRIFLQKEVETNAKHVLTPYWKIMIDTVVPFVVAPLLGTIGSIGAILYTTPEEVLRTSGAYSWYVASMAFAAGHFLFVPSILPKIRGLQNGEPTPTLRQWLHIHMIRSLTVDLFALVAFSLEKSNLRLQQNLIKPNALLRKRILHI
;
A
#
# COMPACT_ATOMS: atom_id res chain seq x y z
N MET A 1 0.29 -17.37 -13.34
CA MET A 1 0.78 -16.29 -12.45
C MET A 1 0.98 -16.91 -11.08
N SER A 2 2.15 -16.69 -10.46
CA SER A 2 2.44 -17.18 -9.10
C SER A 2 1.65 -16.39 -8.06
N ILE A 3 1.30 -17.02 -6.93
CA ILE A 3 0.67 -16.35 -5.78
C ILE A 3 1.51 -15.17 -5.27
N LEU A 4 2.84 -15.22 -5.46
CA LEU A 4 3.75 -14.13 -5.12
C LEU A 4 3.41 -12.81 -5.84
N HIS A 5 2.85 -12.88 -7.04
CA HIS A 5 2.46 -11.67 -7.77
C HIS A 5 1.06 -11.16 -7.35
N LEU A 6 0.29 -11.95 -6.61
CA LEU A 6 -1.02 -11.56 -6.10
C LEU A 6 -0.92 -10.92 -4.71
N VAL A 7 0.04 -11.33 -3.88
CA VAL A 7 0.21 -10.80 -2.53
C VAL A 7 0.34 -9.27 -2.53
N PRO A 8 1.21 -8.62 -3.32
CA PRO A 8 1.30 -7.16 -3.37
C PRO A 8 -0.02 -6.49 -3.78
N VAL A 9 -0.79 -7.06 -4.71
CA VAL A 9 -2.11 -6.53 -5.11
C VAL A 9 -3.05 -6.47 -3.92
N VAL A 10 -3.23 -7.60 -3.25
CA VAL A 10 -4.18 -7.73 -2.16
C VAL A 10 -3.75 -6.83 -1.01
N THR A 11 -2.48 -6.91 -0.62
CA THR A 11 -1.95 -6.19 0.55
C THR A 11 -1.93 -4.67 0.38
N THR A 12 -1.52 -4.15 -0.80
CA THR A 12 -1.56 -2.70 -1.08
C THR A 12 -2.98 -2.17 -1.25
N THR A 13 -3.89 -2.97 -1.82
CA THR A 13 -5.31 -2.58 -1.91
C THR A 13 -5.95 -2.52 -0.54
N THR A 14 -5.75 -3.53 0.31
CA THR A 14 -6.28 -3.57 1.67
C THR A 14 -5.81 -2.36 2.49
N THR A 15 -4.50 -2.08 2.49
CA THR A 15 -3.95 -0.94 3.23
C THR A 15 -4.44 0.41 2.70
N SER A 16 -4.60 0.55 1.37
CA SER A 16 -5.16 1.76 0.76
C SER A 16 -6.62 2.00 1.15
N VAL A 17 -7.45 0.96 1.13
CA VAL A 17 -8.86 1.05 1.53
C VAL A 17 -8.98 1.40 3.01
N LEU A 18 -8.23 0.71 3.88
CA LEU A 18 -8.18 1.00 5.31
C LEU A 18 -7.74 2.45 5.59
N ALA A 19 -6.71 2.93 4.89
CA ALA A 19 -6.22 4.29 5.05
C ALA A 19 -7.27 5.33 4.63
N ASN A 20 -7.99 5.09 3.53
CA ASN A 20 -9.04 5.99 3.06
C ASN A 20 -10.25 5.99 4.00
N ASP A 21 -10.71 4.81 4.42
CA ASP A 21 -11.82 4.67 5.37
C ASP A 21 -11.53 5.40 6.68
N GLN A 22 -10.37 5.14 7.28
CA GLN A 22 -9.92 5.79 8.50
C GLN A 22 -9.86 7.32 8.36
N ARG A 23 -9.42 7.82 7.20
CA ARG A 23 -9.39 9.25 6.91
C ARG A 23 -10.80 9.83 6.82
N LEU A 24 -11.72 9.16 6.13
CA LEU A 24 -13.10 9.63 5.97
C LEU A 24 -13.83 9.66 7.31
N PHE A 25 -13.75 8.57 8.07
CA PHE A 25 -14.36 8.46 9.39
C PHE A 25 -13.83 9.53 10.36
N LEU A 26 -12.51 9.64 10.51
CA LEU A 26 -11.93 10.54 11.51
C LEU A 26 -12.11 12.03 11.18
N ARG A 27 -12.29 12.38 9.90
CA ARG A 27 -12.60 13.76 9.51
C ARG A 27 -13.94 14.26 10.04
N ILE A 28 -14.87 13.37 10.38
CA ILE A 28 -16.16 13.73 10.98
C ILE A 28 -15.94 14.48 12.30
N PHE A 29 -14.97 14.05 13.11
CA PHE A 29 -14.64 14.68 14.40
C PHE A 29 -13.99 16.06 14.29
N LEU A 30 -13.71 16.55 13.07
CA LEU A 30 -13.21 17.91 12.83
C LEU A 30 -14.32 18.90 12.44
N GLN A 31 -15.58 18.46 12.33
CA GLN A 31 -16.72 19.31 12.03
C GLN A 31 -17.14 20.08 13.29
N LYS A 32 -17.46 21.37 13.16
CA LYS A 32 -17.75 22.26 14.29
C LYS A 32 -18.90 21.75 15.15
N GLU A 33 -19.86 21.10 14.52
CA GLU A 33 -21.09 20.55 15.12
C GLU A 33 -20.79 19.44 16.13
N VAL A 34 -19.71 18.68 15.92
CA VAL A 34 -19.36 17.53 16.78
C VAL A 34 -18.03 17.71 17.50
N GLU A 35 -17.21 18.71 17.13
CA GLU A 35 -15.88 18.97 17.68
C GLU A 35 -15.90 19.14 19.21
N THR A 36 -16.92 19.80 19.74
CA THR A 36 -17.10 20.00 21.20
C THR A 36 -17.25 18.70 21.96
N ASN A 37 -17.87 17.68 21.35
CA ASN A 37 -18.09 16.36 21.94
C ASN A 37 -17.06 15.32 21.49
N ALA A 38 -16.26 15.63 20.47
CA ALA A 38 -15.35 14.69 19.82
C ALA A 38 -14.39 14.03 20.81
N LYS A 39 -13.89 14.77 21.81
CA LYS A 39 -12.94 14.25 22.82
C LYS A 39 -13.46 13.00 23.54
N HIS A 40 -14.75 12.97 23.88
CA HIS A 40 -15.38 11.87 24.62
C HIS A 40 -15.42 10.57 23.82
N VAL A 41 -15.45 10.65 22.49
CA VAL A 41 -15.47 9.50 21.58
C VAL A 41 -14.07 9.17 21.07
N LEU A 42 -13.28 10.19 20.73
CA LEU A 42 -11.98 10.06 20.09
C LEU A 42 -10.97 9.38 21.01
N THR A 43 -10.94 9.75 22.30
CA THR A 43 -10.00 9.18 23.27
C THR A 43 -10.16 7.66 23.42
N PRO A 44 -11.37 7.12 23.76
CA PRO A 44 -11.54 5.67 23.85
C PRO A 44 -11.37 4.99 22.48
N TYR A 45 -11.79 5.62 21.38
CA TYR A 45 -11.53 5.11 20.03
C TYR A 45 -10.04 4.84 19.81
N TRP A 46 -9.15 5.81 20.07
CA TRP A 46 -7.71 5.63 19.86
C TRP A 46 -7.04 4.66 20.82
N LYS A 47 -7.57 4.50 22.04
CA LYS A 47 -7.07 3.49 22.99
C LYS A 47 -7.34 2.07 22.50
N ILE A 48 -8.50 1.81 21.90
CA ILE A 48 -8.91 0.48 21.46
C ILE A 48 -8.41 0.18 20.04
N MET A 49 -8.57 1.16 19.15
CA MET A 49 -8.41 0.95 17.72
C MET A 49 -6.94 0.72 17.33
N ILE A 50 -5.98 1.35 18.00
CA ILE A 50 -4.57 1.21 17.61
C ILE A 50 -4.06 -0.23 17.76
N ASP A 51 -4.36 -0.87 18.88
CA ASP A 51 -3.95 -2.25 19.15
C ASP A 51 -4.65 -3.22 18.21
N THR A 52 -5.85 -2.86 17.75
CA THR A 52 -6.64 -3.64 16.80
C THR A 52 -6.11 -3.49 15.38
N VAL A 53 -5.79 -2.28 14.93
CA VAL A 53 -5.52 -1.98 13.51
C VAL A 53 -4.06 -2.12 13.12
N VAL A 54 -3.11 -1.96 14.05
CA VAL A 54 -1.67 -2.10 13.75
C VAL A 54 -1.35 -3.42 13.03
N PRO A 55 -1.82 -4.60 13.48
CA PRO A 55 -1.59 -5.86 12.77
C PRO A 55 -2.12 -5.86 11.33
N PHE A 56 -3.30 -5.26 11.08
CA PHE A 56 -3.92 -5.17 9.75
C PHE A 56 -3.21 -4.18 8.81
N VAL A 57 -2.28 -3.37 9.32
CA VAL A 57 -1.43 -2.50 8.49
C VAL A 57 -0.04 -3.12 8.31
N VAL A 58 0.57 -3.58 9.40
CA VAL A 58 1.94 -4.11 9.39
C VAL A 58 2.04 -5.42 8.61
N ALA A 59 1.12 -6.38 8.84
CA ALA A 59 1.21 -7.68 8.16
C ALA A 59 1.08 -7.57 6.64
N PRO A 60 0.14 -6.78 6.07
CA PRO A 60 0.10 -6.54 4.64
C PRO A 60 1.37 -5.88 4.08
N LEU A 61 1.92 -4.86 4.74
CA LEU A 61 3.15 -4.18 4.29
C LEU A 61 4.34 -5.14 4.24
N LEU A 62 4.52 -5.94 5.29
CA LEU A 62 5.56 -6.98 5.32
C LEU A 62 5.32 -8.05 4.25
N GLY A 63 4.06 -8.42 4.02
CA GLY A 63 3.67 -9.31 2.92
C GLY A 63 4.03 -8.75 1.55
N THR A 64 3.78 -7.47 1.30
CA THR A 64 4.20 -6.77 0.07
C THR A 64 5.73 -6.84 -0.10
N ILE A 65 6.47 -6.41 0.92
CA ILE A 65 7.95 -6.36 0.91
C ILE A 65 8.52 -7.76 0.68
N GLY A 66 8.08 -8.75 1.47
CA GLY A 66 8.57 -10.12 1.37
C GLY A 66 8.24 -10.77 0.02
N SER A 67 7.03 -10.53 -0.51
CA SER A 67 6.63 -11.10 -1.79
C SER A 67 7.41 -10.49 -2.96
N ILE A 68 7.61 -9.16 -2.96
CA ILE A 68 8.44 -8.50 -3.97
C ILE A 68 9.91 -8.94 -3.85
N GLY A 69 10.44 -9.01 -2.64
CA GLY A 69 11.80 -9.51 -2.40
C GLY A 69 11.98 -10.93 -2.92
N ALA A 70 11.00 -11.81 -2.70
CA ALA A 70 10.99 -13.15 -3.26
C ALA A 70 10.94 -13.15 -4.80
N ILE A 71 10.16 -12.28 -5.43
CA ILE A 71 10.12 -12.15 -6.90
C ILE A 71 11.48 -11.71 -7.44
N LEU A 72 12.08 -10.68 -6.85
CA LEU A 72 13.40 -10.17 -7.23
C LEU A 72 14.51 -11.21 -7.06
N TYR A 73 14.39 -12.08 -6.05
CA TYR A 73 15.36 -13.15 -5.80
C TYR A 73 15.18 -14.36 -6.72
N THR A 74 13.93 -14.75 -7.01
CA THR A 74 13.63 -16.00 -7.73
C THR A 74 13.47 -15.84 -9.23
N THR A 75 13.25 -14.62 -9.72
CA THR A 75 13.12 -14.35 -11.16
C THR A 75 14.45 -13.84 -11.71
N PRO A 76 14.96 -14.41 -12.82
CA PRO A 76 16.19 -13.92 -13.43
C PRO A 76 16.10 -12.42 -13.73
N GLU A 77 17.10 -11.66 -13.27
CA GLU A 77 17.13 -10.20 -13.40
C GLU A 77 16.99 -9.74 -14.86
N GLU A 78 17.60 -10.47 -15.81
CA GLU A 78 17.49 -10.20 -17.24
C GLU A 78 16.03 -10.21 -17.72
N VAL A 79 15.20 -11.13 -17.22
CA VAL A 79 13.77 -11.19 -17.57
C VAL A 79 13.03 -9.95 -17.02
N LEU A 80 13.36 -9.53 -15.80
CA LEU A 80 12.75 -8.35 -15.19
C LEU A 80 13.21 -7.04 -15.84
N ARG A 81 14.46 -6.98 -16.30
CA ARG A 81 15.02 -5.80 -16.98
C ARG A 81 14.54 -5.67 -18.41
N THR A 82 14.53 -6.77 -19.16
CA THR A 82 14.04 -6.79 -20.56
C THR A 82 12.54 -6.49 -20.65
N SER A 83 11.77 -6.87 -19.63
CA SER A 83 10.37 -6.44 -19.50
C SER A 83 10.20 -5.02 -18.98
N GLY A 84 11.25 -4.35 -18.49
CA GLY A 84 11.16 -3.04 -17.86
C GLY A 84 10.42 -3.05 -16.51
N ALA A 85 10.28 -4.21 -15.86
CA ALA A 85 9.56 -4.37 -14.60
C ALA A 85 10.46 -4.24 -13.36
N TYR A 86 11.77 -4.46 -13.51
CA TYR A 86 12.73 -4.47 -12.39
C TYR A 86 12.67 -3.22 -11.52
N SER A 87 12.74 -2.02 -12.13
CA SER A 87 12.70 -0.75 -11.39
C SER A 87 11.39 -0.54 -10.66
N TRP A 88 10.28 -1.05 -11.20
CA TRP A 88 8.96 -0.94 -10.59
C TRP A 88 8.80 -1.85 -9.37
N TYR A 89 9.37 -3.07 -9.41
CA TYR A 89 9.47 -3.92 -8.22
C TYR A 89 10.26 -3.25 -7.10
N VAL A 90 11.46 -2.74 -7.42
CA VAL A 90 12.32 -2.06 -6.45
C VAL A 90 11.63 -0.83 -5.87
N ALA A 91 11.02 -0.01 -6.72
CA ALA A 91 10.26 1.17 -6.28
C ALA A 91 9.10 0.77 -5.35
N SER A 92 8.31 -0.23 -5.73
CA SER A 92 7.16 -0.70 -4.93
C SER A 92 7.58 -1.20 -3.55
N MET A 93 8.68 -1.96 -3.48
CA MET A 93 9.27 -2.41 -2.22
C MET A 93 9.79 -1.24 -1.38
N ALA A 94 10.50 -0.30 -2.00
CA ALA A 94 11.03 0.88 -1.33
C ALA A 94 9.93 1.77 -0.75
N PHE A 95 8.83 1.97 -1.49
CA PHE A 95 7.66 2.67 -0.97
C PHE A 95 7.03 1.88 0.17
N ALA A 96 6.72 0.59 0.01
CA ALA A 96 6.15 -0.21 1.10
C ALA A 96 6.99 -0.14 2.40
N ALA A 97 8.32 -0.17 2.30
CA ALA A 97 9.22 0.03 3.44
C ALA A 97 9.20 1.49 3.96
N GLY A 98 9.14 2.47 3.06
CA GLY A 98 9.04 3.90 3.36
C GLY A 98 7.83 4.27 4.22
N HIS A 99 6.77 3.44 4.26
CA HIS A 99 5.61 3.65 5.13
C HIS A 99 6.03 3.80 6.60
N PHE A 100 7.01 3.00 7.03
CA PHE A 100 7.51 2.99 8.39
C PHE A 100 8.32 4.24 8.77
N LEU A 101 8.80 5.02 7.79
CA LEU A 101 9.50 6.29 8.06
C LEU A 101 8.60 7.35 8.68
N PHE A 102 7.27 7.19 8.58
CA PHE A 102 6.30 8.11 9.18
C PHE A 102 6.03 7.80 10.67
N VAL A 103 6.46 6.65 11.18
CA VAL A 103 6.21 6.22 12.57
C VAL A 103 6.68 7.25 13.61
N PRO A 104 7.89 7.84 13.52
CA PRO A 104 8.34 8.84 14.49
C PRO A 104 7.44 10.08 14.55
N SER A 105 6.85 10.48 13.42
CA SER A 105 5.96 11.65 13.33
C SER A 105 4.53 11.33 13.78
N ILE A 106 4.08 10.09 13.57
CA ILE A 106 2.70 9.64 13.85
C ILE A 106 2.53 9.26 15.32
N LEU A 107 3.50 8.54 15.90
CA LEU A 107 3.37 7.94 17.23
C LEU A 107 3.09 8.96 18.35
N PRO A 108 3.75 10.14 18.40
CA PRO A 108 3.43 11.16 19.41
C PRO A 108 1.98 11.65 19.30
N LYS A 109 1.45 11.78 18.08
CA LYS A 109 0.07 12.24 17.85
C LYS A 109 -0.96 11.20 18.29
N ILE A 110 -0.70 9.92 18.03
CA ILE A 110 -1.53 8.82 18.52
C ILE A 110 -1.57 8.85 20.06
N ARG A 111 -0.42 8.94 20.72
CA ARG A 111 -0.33 9.02 22.19
C ARG A 111 -1.06 10.24 22.73
N GLY A 112 -0.92 11.40 22.09
CA GLY A 112 -1.67 12.60 22.43
C GLY A 112 -3.17 12.35 22.40
N LEU A 113 -3.68 11.75 21.32
CA LEU A 113 -5.10 11.44 21.16
C LEU A 113 -5.60 10.40 22.17
N GLN A 114 -4.78 9.41 22.53
CA GLN A 114 -5.07 8.46 23.62
C GLN A 114 -5.11 9.13 25.00
N ASN A 115 -4.40 10.24 25.17
CA ASN A 115 -4.38 11.03 26.40
C ASN A 115 -5.39 12.19 26.40
N GLY A 116 -6.25 12.28 25.38
CA GLY A 116 -7.31 13.26 25.29
C GLY A 116 -6.86 14.65 24.83
N GLU A 117 -5.80 14.73 24.04
CA GLU A 117 -5.44 15.94 23.30
C GLU A 117 -6.58 16.42 22.37
N PRO A 118 -6.65 17.73 22.10
CA PRO A 118 -7.76 18.31 21.35
C PRO A 118 -7.73 17.96 19.85
N THR A 119 -8.82 18.30 19.16
CA THR A 119 -9.01 18.09 17.71
C THR A 119 -7.91 18.67 16.79
N PRO A 120 -7.13 19.72 17.14
CA PRO A 120 -5.96 20.10 16.36
C PRO A 120 -4.91 18.99 16.24
N THR A 121 -4.72 18.15 17.26
CA THR A 121 -3.83 16.99 17.21
C THR A 121 -4.35 15.97 16.19
N LEU A 122 -5.66 15.74 16.15
CA LEU A 122 -6.29 14.88 15.15
C LEU A 122 -6.08 15.43 13.73
N ARG A 123 -6.20 16.75 13.56
CA ARG A 123 -5.97 17.42 12.27
C ARG A 123 -4.52 17.24 11.79
N GLN A 124 -3.55 17.40 12.68
CA GLN A 124 -2.14 17.15 12.38
C GLN A 124 -1.90 15.69 12.01
N TRP A 125 -2.47 14.76 12.77
CA TRP A 125 -2.37 13.32 12.47
C TRP A 125 -2.98 13.00 11.09
N LEU A 126 -4.18 13.51 10.79
CA LEU A 126 -4.86 13.31 9.51
C LEU A 126 -4.07 13.89 8.33
N HIS A 127 -3.36 14.99 8.54
CA HIS A 127 -2.49 15.58 7.53
C HIS A 127 -1.30 14.66 7.21
N ILE A 128 -0.59 14.17 8.24
CA ILE A 128 0.53 13.22 8.07
C ILE A 128 0.04 11.91 7.46
N HIS A 129 -1.09 11.39 7.94
CA HIS A 129 -1.74 10.17 7.41
C HIS A 129 -2.09 10.32 5.93
N MET A 130 -2.61 11.48 5.52
CA MET A 130 -2.92 11.76 4.11
C MET A 130 -1.65 11.82 3.26
N ILE A 131 -0.60 12.52 3.70
CA ILE A 131 0.68 12.56 2.99
C ILE A 131 1.23 11.16 2.82
N ARG A 132 1.32 10.37 3.90
CA ARG A 132 1.78 8.97 3.84
C ARG A 132 0.97 8.15 2.84
N SER A 133 -0.36 8.23 2.93
CA SER A 133 -1.25 7.44 2.05
C SER A 133 -1.09 7.82 0.58
N LEU A 134 -0.89 9.11 0.27
CA LEU A 134 -0.71 9.58 -1.11
C LEU A 134 0.71 9.31 -1.65
N THR A 135 1.74 9.45 -0.81
CA THR A 135 3.14 9.37 -1.26
C THR A 135 3.67 7.95 -1.27
N VAL A 136 3.20 7.10 -0.36
CA VAL A 136 3.77 5.78 -0.15
C VAL A 136 2.80 4.70 -0.58
N ASP A 137 1.57 4.74 -0.06
CA ASP A 137 0.61 3.65 -0.27
C ASP A 137 0.05 3.69 -1.71
N LEU A 138 -0.27 4.88 -2.22
CA LEU A 138 -0.76 5.07 -3.60
C LEU A 138 0.34 4.87 -4.65
N PHE A 139 1.57 5.36 -4.42
CA PHE A 139 2.68 5.13 -5.36
C PHE A 139 3.10 3.67 -5.41
N ALA A 140 3.07 2.94 -4.29
CA ALA A 140 3.29 1.50 -4.29
C ALA A 140 2.24 0.77 -5.16
N LEU A 141 0.97 1.18 -5.08
CA LEU A 141 -0.11 0.62 -5.91
C LEU A 141 0.10 0.91 -7.41
N VAL A 142 0.47 2.13 -7.76
CA VAL A 142 0.73 2.53 -9.16
C VAL A 142 1.96 1.83 -9.72
N ALA A 143 3.08 1.85 -8.99
CA ALA A 143 4.32 1.20 -9.39
C ALA A 143 4.10 -0.29 -9.67
N PHE A 144 3.40 -0.98 -8.78
CA PHE A 144 3.03 -2.39 -8.97
C PHE A 144 2.09 -2.61 -10.18
N SER A 145 1.16 -1.70 -10.42
CA SER A 145 0.23 -1.82 -11.57
C SER A 145 0.97 -1.70 -12.90
N LEU A 146 1.99 -0.85 -12.96
CA LEU A 146 2.86 -0.67 -14.12
C LEU A 146 3.79 -1.86 -14.33
N GLU A 147 4.39 -2.37 -13.25
CA GLU A 147 5.17 -3.62 -13.24
C GLU A 147 4.41 -4.78 -13.90
N LYS A 148 3.20 -5.07 -13.41
CA LYS A 148 2.37 -6.17 -13.91
C LYS A 148 1.98 -5.99 -15.38
N SER A 149 1.72 -4.75 -15.79
CA SER A 149 1.37 -4.42 -17.17
C SER A 149 2.56 -4.68 -18.11
N ASN A 150 3.76 -4.25 -17.71
CA ASN A 150 4.98 -4.43 -18.47
C ASN A 150 5.38 -5.90 -18.64
N LEU A 151 5.32 -6.70 -17.56
CA LEU A 151 5.55 -8.15 -17.63
C LEU A 151 4.57 -8.86 -18.56
N ARG A 152 3.28 -8.48 -18.52
CA ARG A 152 2.26 -9.08 -19.41
C ARG A 152 2.51 -8.73 -20.87
N LEU A 153 2.88 -7.48 -21.16
CA LEU A 153 3.21 -7.04 -22.52
C LEU A 153 4.39 -7.85 -23.07
N GLN A 154 5.46 -8.01 -22.30
CA GLN A 154 6.63 -8.77 -22.73
C GLN A 154 6.31 -10.26 -22.94
N GLN A 155 5.49 -10.89 -22.07
CA GLN A 155 5.03 -12.27 -22.26
C GLN A 155 4.18 -12.45 -23.52
N ASN A 156 3.37 -11.46 -23.89
CA ASN A 156 2.56 -11.50 -25.10
C ASN A 156 3.40 -11.28 -26.36
N LEU A 157 4.45 -10.47 -26.29
CA LEU A 157 5.40 -10.25 -27.40
C LEU A 157 6.28 -11.48 -27.64
N ILE A 158 6.70 -12.17 -26.58
CA ILE A 158 7.54 -13.38 -26.68
C ILE A 158 6.75 -14.60 -27.13
N LYS A 159 5.43 -14.64 -26.98
CA LYS A 159 4.59 -15.69 -27.58
C LYS A 159 4.31 -15.35 -29.05
N PRO A 160 5.07 -15.84 -30.05
CA PRO A 160 4.66 -15.65 -31.43
C PRO A 160 3.53 -16.67 -31.65
N ASN A 161 2.31 -16.17 -31.78
CA ASN A 161 1.12 -16.88 -32.29
C ASN A 161 1.32 -18.40 -32.47
N ALA A 162 1.01 -19.19 -31.44
CA ALA A 162 0.87 -20.64 -31.58
C ALA A 162 -0.13 -21.02 -32.69
N LEU A 163 -1.00 -20.08 -33.08
CA LEU A 163 -1.90 -20.15 -34.23
C LEU A 163 -1.21 -19.99 -35.60
N LEU A 164 -0.12 -19.22 -35.72
CA LEU A 164 0.66 -19.11 -36.96
C LEU A 164 1.53 -20.36 -37.18
N ARG A 165 2.07 -20.95 -36.10
CA ARG A 165 2.84 -22.20 -36.19
C ARG A 165 2.00 -23.40 -36.63
N LYS A 166 0.72 -23.45 -36.25
CA LYS A 166 -0.24 -24.46 -36.74
C LYS A 166 -0.60 -24.28 -38.22
N ARG A 167 -0.55 -23.05 -38.76
CA ARG A 167 -0.83 -22.79 -40.19
C ARG A 167 0.34 -23.14 -41.11
N ILE A 168 1.57 -23.05 -40.63
CA ILE A 168 2.78 -23.38 -41.41
C ILE A 168 3.03 -24.90 -41.44
N LEU A 169 2.52 -25.67 -40.47
CA LEU A 169 2.65 -27.13 -40.42
C LEU A 169 1.54 -27.89 -41.18
N HIS A 170 0.66 -27.18 -41.89
CA HIS A 170 -0.44 -27.75 -42.69
C HIS A 170 -0.39 -27.31 -44.18
N ILE A 171 0.77 -26.85 -44.65
CA ILE A 171 1.10 -26.69 -46.08
C ILE A 171 2.26 -27.65 -46.36
#